data_AF-A0A957I329-F1
#
_entry.id   AF-A0A957I329-F1
#
_cell.length_a   1.000
_cell.length_b   1.000
_cell.length_c   1.000
_cell.angle_alpha   90.00
_cell.angle_beta   90.00
_cell.angle_gamma   90.00
#
_symmetry.space_group_name_H-M   'P 1'
#
loop_
_entity.id
_entity.type
_entity.pdbx_description
1 polymer ?
#
loop_
_entity_poly.entity_id
_entity_poly.type
_entity_poly.pdbx_seq_one_letter_code
_entity_poly.pdbx_strand_id
1 'polypeptide(L)'
;LLWAGVWALGMWWTDRSRRAWGLLAGLLWGEMMLTRIDMFFVWGVPLLLLVWLWTRGETRRRDGWYFLPLFLLTLHSFAHAWWQSRPYFLNTFGLGLNLLRRFAIVPVAALFLLVLLAVLFRRYPRRALAAHWMRWQRPAVIVAMAVILLLAAYAWFVRPYGQAGVRVWNNWFAAEQVTVADRENLQRLGWYLSPLGVWLGVMGSCWLLWRWQRGRRLEMGATLFVGLFFSLLYLWRLQNNPILIYGLRRYVPAVMPFAILAGAGLLAWLPARRQKWARVGGIALVLLWLGGLAWGARGLVRQVDARGLVAQLDAAANELPAASVLLFNDPAPVGLGDFMGMPLQFLHQRYAFTLHDVAQLARGDLAARLQGAIRGWQAEGYAVYWVGDPAWLTEQGVSFSPAADITLRAGTLEGSRDHRPRQILAREWALTLYEIEP
;
A
#
# COMPACT_ATOMS: atom_id res chain seq x y z
N LEU A 1 9.96 6.52 8.32
CA LEU A 1 9.37 6.38 9.68
C LEU A 1 9.63 5.00 10.28
N LEU A 2 8.96 3.92 9.82
CA LEU A 2 9.05 2.58 10.42
C LEU A 2 10.50 2.08 10.69
N TRP A 3 11.28 1.89 9.64
CA TRP A 3 12.64 1.31 9.72
C TRP A 3 13.65 2.24 10.41
N ALA A 4 13.53 3.54 10.20
CA ALA A 4 14.33 4.53 10.93
C ALA A 4 14.02 4.48 12.44
N GLY A 5 12.76 4.28 12.83
CA GLY A 5 12.37 4.10 14.22
C GLY A 5 12.87 2.77 14.81
N VAL A 6 12.87 1.66 14.06
CA VAL A 6 13.50 0.39 14.47
C VAL A 6 14.99 0.58 14.74
N TRP A 7 15.68 1.30 13.85
CA TRP A 7 17.11 1.58 13.99
C TRP A 7 17.39 2.49 15.19
N ALA A 8 16.63 3.59 15.35
CA ALA A 8 16.76 4.50 16.48
C ALA A 8 16.45 3.80 17.82
N LEU A 9 15.49 2.88 17.86
CA LEU A 9 15.20 2.03 19.01
C LEU A 9 16.43 1.16 19.37
N GLY A 10 17.11 0.61 18.37
CA GLY A 10 18.37 -0.09 18.52
C GLY A 10 19.49 0.76 19.13
N MET A 11 19.65 1.98 18.62
CA MET A 11 20.66 2.93 19.11
C MET A 11 20.37 3.37 20.54
N TRP A 12 19.10 3.62 20.88
CA TRP A 12 18.68 3.90 22.25
C TRP A 12 18.93 2.71 23.19
N TRP A 13 18.75 1.48 22.71
CA TRP A 13 18.97 0.29 23.52
C TRP A 13 20.44 0.01 23.81
N THR A 14 21.29 0.14 22.80
CA THR A 14 22.74 -0.10 22.91
C THR A 14 23.42 0.98 23.74
N ASP A 15 23.01 2.24 23.55
CA ASP A 15 23.50 3.38 24.31
C ASP A 15 22.35 4.05 25.09
N ARG A 16 21.89 3.38 26.17
CA ARG A 16 20.82 3.84 27.09
C ARG A 16 21.10 5.22 27.73
N SER A 17 22.24 5.85 27.42
CA SER A 17 22.60 7.19 27.87
C SER A 17 22.05 8.32 26.99
N ARG A 18 21.76 8.07 25.70
CA ARG A 18 21.37 9.13 24.76
C ARG A 18 19.86 9.29 24.67
N ARG A 19 19.32 10.18 25.51
CA ARG A 19 17.90 10.63 25.50
C ARG A 19 17.39 10.96 24.08
N ALA A 20 18.26 11.54 23.25
CA ALA A 20 17.97 11.89 21.87
C ALA A 20 17.53 10.69 21.01
N TRP A 21 18.14 9.51 21.17
CA TRP A 21 17.72 8.32 20.40
C TRP A 21 16.36 7.79 20.84
N GLY A 22 16.07 7.84 22.15
CA GLY A 22 14.75 7.48 22.68
C GLY A 22 13.68 8.41 22.14
N LEU A 23 13.92 9.73 22.22
CA LEU A 23 13.05 10.76 21.65
C LEU A 23 12.82 10.55 20.16
N LEU A 24 13.89 10.37 19.38
CA LEU A 24 13.79 10.14 17.94
C LEU A 24 12.99 8.87 17.60
N ALA A 25 13.25 7.75 18.30
CA ALA A 25 12.52 6.51 18.08
C ALA A 25 11.03 6.67 18.39
N GLY A 26 10.69 7.35 19.49
CA GLY A 26 9.32 7.61 19.90
C GLY A 26 8.58 8.54 18.94
N LEU A 27 9.26 9.60 18.46
CA LEU A 27 8.73 10.50 17.43
C LEU A 27 8.48 9.75 16.11
N LEU A 28 9.47 9.01 15.59
CA LEU A 28 9.36 8.32 14.30
C LEU A 28 8.26 7.26 14.28
N TRP A 29 8.06 6.51 15.36
CA TRP A 29 6.97 5.54 15.46
C TRP A 29 5.63 6.20 15.81
N GLY A 30 5.62 7.32 16.54
CA GLY A 30 4.42 8.11 16.78
C GLY A 30 3.87 8.76 15.50
N GLU A 31 4.73 9.41 14.71
CA GLU A 31 4.39 9.99 13.41
C GLU A 31 3.90 8.94 12.40
N MET A 32 4.39 7.72 12.52
CA MET A 32 3.88 6.61 11.71
C MET A 32 2.39 6.35 11.96
N MET A 33 1.89 6.55 13.17
CA MET A 33 0.46 6.39 13.49
C MET A 33 -0.39 7.51 12.88
N LEU A 34 0.16 8.71 12.75
CA LEU A 34 -0.50 9.84 12.06
C LEU A 34 -0.57 9.61 10.55
N THR A 35 0.45 8.98 9.97
CA THR A 35 0.52 8.78 8.52
C THR A 35 -0.21 7.53 8.04
N ARG A 36 -0.42 6.53 8.91
CA ARG A 36 -0.97 5.23 8.52
C ARG A 36 -1.81 4.56 9.60
N ILE A 37 -3.09 4.38 9.29
CA ILE A 37 -4.07 3.72 10.16
C ILE A 37 -3.80 2.22 10.38
N ASP A 38 -3.04 1.56 9.50
CA ASP A 38 -2.73 0.14 9.60
C ASP A 38 -1.47 -0.15 10.44
N MET A 39 -0.84 0.87 11.00
CA MET A 39 0.43 0.74 11.73
C MET A 39 0.28 0.56 13.25
N PHE A 40 -0.93 0.65 13.81
CA PHE A 40 -1.15 0.50 15.26
C PHE A 40 -0.69 -0.86 15.81
N PHE A 41 -0.64 -1.91 15.00
CA PHE A 41 -0.10 -3.21 15.42
C PHE A 41 1.38 -3.15 15.86
N VAL A 42 2.13 -2.14 15.41
CA VAL A 42 3.52 -1.93 15.85
C VAL A 42 3.59 -1.66 17.35
N TRP A 43 2.51 -1.19 18.00
CA TRP A 43 2.41 -1.08 19.46
C TRP A 43 2.68 -2.38 20.21
N GLY A 44 2.57 -3.55 19.56
CA GLY A 44 3.02 -4.81 20.14
C GLY A 44 4.48 -4.78 20.61
N VAL A 45 5.40 -4.15 19.86
CA VAL A 45 6.82 -4.08 20.23
C VAL A 45 7.06 -3.18 21.45
N PRO A 46 6.62 -1.90 21.48
CA PRO A 46 6.71 -1.06 22.67
C PRO A 46 6.03 -1.67 23.89
N LEU A 47 4.87 -2.32 23.75
CA LEU A 47 4.15 -2.92 24.87
C LEU A 47 4.93 -4.11 25.45
N LEU A 48 5.44 -5.02 24.61
CA LEU A 48 6.29 -6.11 25.07
C LEU A 48 7.57 -5.60 25.73
N LEU A 49 8.16 -4.52 25.19
CA LEU A 49 9.33 -3.89 25.77
C LEU A 49 9.02 -3.25 27.12
N LEU A 50 7.88 -2.58 27.26
CA LEU A 50 7.43 -1.97 28.51
C LEU A 50 7.17 -3.04 29.58
N VAL A 51 6.44 -4.11 29.23
CA VAL A 51 6.20 -5.26 30.13
C VAL A 51 7.52 -5.88 30.55
N TRP A 52 8.47 -6.04 29.64
CA TRP A 52 9.81 -6.54 29.94
C TRP A 52 10.60 -5.62 30.87
N LEU A 53 10.58 -4.30 30.66
CA LEU A 53 11.26 -3.33 31.53
C LEU A 53 10.63 -3.31 32.92
N TRP A 54 9.30 -3.32 32.98
CA TRP A 54 8.52 -3.29 34.21
C TRP A 54 8.74 -4.55 35.06
N THR A 55 8.62 -5.74 34.45
CA THR A 55 8.87 -7.02 35.13
C THR A 55 10.30 -7.16 35.65
N ARG A 56 11.26 -6.43 35.06
CA ARG A 56 12.65 -6.42 35.51
C ARG A 56 12.97 -5.37 36.57
N GLY A 57 12.04 -4.46 36.88
CA GLY A 57 12.31 -3.27 37.68
C GLY A 57 13.35 -2.35 37.04
N GLU A 58 13.53 -2.45 35.72
CA GLU A 58 14.54 -1.69 34.95
C GLU A 58 13.96 -0.40 34.36
N THR A 59 12.70 -0.09 34.62
CA THR A 59 12.05 1.15 34.18
C THR A 59 12.78 2.35 34.77
N ARG A 60 13.43 3.13 33.91
CA ARG A 60 14.13 4.37 34.28
C ARG A 60 13.31 5.56 33.83
N ARG A 61 13.44 6.70 34.51
CA ARG A 61 12.87 7.99 34.04
C ARG A 61 13.29 8.33 32.61
N ARG A 62 14.45 7.80 32.16
CA ARG A 62 14.97 7.99 30.80
C ARG A 62 14.14 7.27 29.73
N ASP A 63 13.44 6.20 30.08
CA ASP A 63 12.61 5.45 29.11
C ASP A 63 11.38 6.28 28.70
N GLY A 64 10.99 7.25 29.53
CA GLY A 64 9.97 8.24 29.20
C GLY A 64 10.27 9.04 27.93
N TRP A 65 11.55 9.24 27.57
CA TRP A 65 11.90 9.92 26.31
C TRP A 65 11.45 9.14 25.07
N TYR A 66 11.27 7.82 25.18
CA TYR A 66 10.73 7.01 24.10
C TYR A 66 9.20 6.90 24.18
N PHE A 67 8.68 6.53 25.35
CA PHE A 67 7.25 6.23 25.50
C PHE A 67 6.36 7.47 25.46
N LEU A 68 6.81 8.61 26.01
CA LEU A 68 6.01 9.83 26.05
C LEU A 68 5.68 10.39 24.65
N PRO A 69 6.65 10.67 23.77
CA PRO A 69 6.34 11.17 22.42
C PRO A 69 5.54 10.15 21.60
N LEU A 70 5.84 8.85 21.72
CA LEU A 70 5.09 7.79 21.05
C LEU A 70 3.61 7.79 21.47
N PHE A 71 3.35 7.89 22.77
CA PHE A 71 2.00 7.95 23.33
C PHE A 71 1.27 9.22 22.91
N LEU A 72 1.89 10.39 23.07
CA LEU A 72 1.28 11.68 22.70
C LEU A 72 0.92 11.76 21.21
N LEU A 73 1.81 11.29 20.32
CA LEU A 73 1.52 11.27 18.89
C LEU A 73 0.47 10.22 18.51
N THR A 74 0.40 9.11 19.24
CA THR A 74 -0.68 8.14 19.08
C THR A 74 -2.02 8.74 19.50
N LEU A 75 -2.08 9.43 20.64
CA LEU A 75 -3.29 10.15 21.06
C LEU A 75 -3.68 11.23 20.06
N HIS A 76 -2.70 11.97 19.55
CA HIS A 76 -2.91 12.94 18.48
C HIS A 76 -3.48 12.29 17.22
N SER A 77 -3.00 11.10 16.83
CA SER A 77 -3.55 10.38 15.67
C SER A 77 -5.03 10.00 15.85
N PHE A 78 -5.45 9.61 17.05
CA PHE A 78 -6.85 9.36 17.36
C PHE A 78 -7.69 10.64 17.36
N ALA A 79 -7.17 11.72 17.94
CA ALA A 79 -7.82 13.02 17.97
C ALA A 79 -8.05 13.56 16.54
N HIS A 80 -7.01 13.54 15.70
CA HIS A 80 -7.10 13.90 14.29
C HIS A 80 -8.11 13.00 13.55
N ALA A 81 -8.05 11.68 13.75
CA ALA A 81 -8.97 10.77 13.10
C ALA A 81 -10.44 10.98 13.52
N TRP A 82 -10.67 11.34 14.78
CA TRP A 82 -12.01 11.62 15.30
C TRP A 82 -12.58 12.95 14.79
N TRP A 83 -11.77 14.01 14.73
CA TRP A 83 -12.25 15.34 14.35
C TRP A 83 -12.23 15.59 12.83
N GLN A 84 -11.21 15.11 12.12
CA GLN A 84 -11.03 15.41 10.69
C GLN A 84 -11.44 14.26 9.76
N SER A 85 -11.40 13.01 10.22
CA SER A 85 -11.62 11.84 9.36
C SER A 85 -12.66 10.86 9.93
N ARG A 86 -13.62 11.36 10.71
CA ARG A 86 -14.55 10.55 11.51
C ARG A 86 -15.23 9.42 10.73
N PRO A 87 -15.85 9.66 9.55
CA PRO A 87 -16.55 8.60 8.83
C PRO A 87 -15.60 7.47 8.40
N TYR A 88 -14.42 7.85 7.89
CA TYR A 88 -13.39 6.89 7.47
C TYR A 88 -12.82 6.11 8.66
N PHE A 89 -12.55 6.81 9.78
CA PHE A 89 -12.06 6.21 11.02
C PHE A 89 -13.07 5.20 11.58
N LEU A 90 -14.34 5.60 11.72
CA LEU A 90 -15.40 4.73 12.24
C LEU A 90 -15.65 3.51 11.36
N ASN A 91 -15.61 3.66 10.03
CA ASN A 91 -15.78 2.52 9.14
C ASN A 91 -14.60 1.53 9.26
N THR A 92 -13.37 2.06 9.23
CA THR A 92 -12.14 1.23 9.30
C THR A 92 -11.98 0.54 10.65
N PHE A 93 -12.10 1.29 11.76
CA PHE A 93 -12.02 0.71 13.11
C PHE A 93 -13.28 -0.06 13.48
N GLY A 94 -14.46 0.32 13.00
CA GLY A 94 -15.70 -0.41 13.22
C GLY A 94 -15.61 -1.83 12.66
N LEU A 95 -15.07 -2.00 11.46
CA LEU A 95 -14.75 -3.31 10.89
C LEU A 95 -13.77 -4.09 11.80
N GLY A 96 -12.70 -3.45 12.27
CA GLY A 96 -11.74 -4.04 13.19
C GLY A 96 -12.36 -4.47 14.52
N LEU A 97 -13.19 -3.63 15.13
CA LEU A 97 -13.91 -3.90 16.38
C LEU A 97 -14.95 -5.00 16.20
N ASN A 98 -15.67 -5.02 15.06
CA ASN A 98 -16.60 -6.09 14.73
C ASN A 98 -15.89 -7.43 14.56
N LEU A 99 -14.71 -7.44 13.92
CA LEU A 99 -13.87 -8.63 13.82
C LEU A 99 -13.34 -9.05 15.20
N LEU A 100 -12.85 -8.12 16.01
CA LEU A 100 -12.39 -8.42 17.37
C LEU A 100 -13.52 -8.93 18.26
N ARG A 101 -14.75 -8.40 18.11
CA ARG A 101 -15.92 -8.90 18.83
C ARG A 101 -16.32 -10.30 18.37
N ARG A 102 -16.32 -10.54 17.05
CA ARG A 102 -16.61 -11.86 16.47
C ARG A 102 -15.57 -12.91 16.85
N PHE A 103 -14.32 -12.49 16.96
CA PHE A 103 -13.18 -13.33 17.35
C PHE A 103 -12.63 -12.89 18.72
N ALA A 104 -13.50 -12.63 19.69
CA ALA A 104 -13.12 -12.10 21.02
C ALA A 104 -12.11 -12.98 21.75
N ILE A 105 -12.06 -14.26 21.41
CA ILE A 105 -11.04 -15.18 21.92
C ILE A 105 -9.62 -14.74 21.58
N VAL A 106 -9.39 -14.05 20.46
CA VAL A 106 -8.05 -13.60 20.03
C VAL A 106 -7.49 -12.53 20.97
N PRO A 107 -8.16 -11.37 21.21
CA PRO A 107 -7.65 -10.38 22.14
C PRO A 107 -7.62 -10.89 23.59
N VAL A 108 -8.59 -11.74 23.99
CA VAL A 108 -8.58 -12.36 25.32
C VAL A 108 -7.37 -13.30 25.49
N ALA A 109 -7.10 -14.15 24.51
CA ALA A 109 -5.93 -15.04 24.53
C ALA A 109 -4.62 -14.25 24.49
N ALA A 110 -4.55 -13.16 23.72
CA ALA A 110 -3.38 -12.29 23.68
C ALA A 110 -3.14 -11.60 25.04
N LEU A 111 -4.19 -11.06 25.67
CA LEU A 111 -4.11 -10.48 27.00
C LEU A 111 -3.72 -11.52 28.06
N PHE A 112 -4.36 -12.69 28.02
CA PHE A 112 -4.03 -13.82 28.89
C PHE A 112 -2.57 -14.22 28.74
N LEU A 113 -2.06 -14.32 27.51
CA LEU A 113 -0.66 -14.62 27.22
C LEU A 113 0.28 -13.53 27.77
N LEU A 114 -0.07 -12.25 27.61
CA LEU A 114 0.72 -11.15 28.16
C LEU A 114 0.79 -11.20 29.69
N VAL A 115 -0.34 -11.45 30.36
CA VAL A 115 -0.41 -11.60 31.81
C VAL A 115 0.37 -12.83 32.26
N LEU A 116 0.19 -13.98 31.58
CA LEU A 116 0.92 -15.21 31.86
C LEU A 116 2.43 -14.98 31.74
N LEU A 117 2.88 -14.34 30.66
CA LEU A 117 4.29 -13.98 30.47
C LEU A 117 4.78 -13.07 31.60
N ALA A 118 4.01 -12.04 31.98
CA ALA A 118 4.38 -11.14 33.08
C ALA A 118 4.50 -11.89 34.42
N VAL A 119 3.57 -12.80 34.72
CA VAL A 119 3.60 -13.65 35.93
C VAL A 119 4.78 -14.61 35.90
N LEU A 120 5.03 -15.29 34.78
CA LEU A 120 6.15 -16.21 34.62
C LEU A 120 7.50 -15.48 34.80
N PHE A 121 7.65 -14.31 34.19
CA PHE A 121 8.85 -13.49 34.33
C PHE A 121 9.08 -12.97 35.76
N ARG A 122 8.00 -12.74 36.53
CA ARG A 122 8.09 -12.32 37.93
C ARG A 122 8.36 -13.49 38.89
N ARG A 123 7.76 -14.66 38.64
CA ARG A 123 7.76 -15.80 39.58
C ARG A 123 8.99 -16.69 39.46
N TYR A 124 9.53 -16.88 38.25
CA TYR A 124 10.67 -17.78 38.07
C TYR A 124 12.02 -17.04 38.16
N PRO A 125 13.00 -17.58 38.92
CA PRO A 125 14.32 -16.96 39.01
C PRO A 125 14.97 -16.90 37.62
N ARG A 126 15.56 -15.74 37.31
CA ARG A 126 16.13 -15.40 35.99
C ARG A 126 17.01 -16.51 35.40
N ARG A 127 17.76 -17.21 36.26
CA ARG A 127 18.67 -18.30 35.89
C ARG A 127 17.92 -19.54 35.40
N ALA A 128 16.78 -19.89 36.01
CA ALA A 128 15.98 -21.05 35.62
C ALA A 128 15.29 -20.85 34.27
N LEU A 129 14.67 -19.69 34.05
CA LEU A 129 14.07 -19.34 32.75
C LEU A 129 15.14 -19.21 31.66
N ALA A 130 16.28 -18.58 31.95
CA ALA A 130 17.37 -18.48 30.99
C ALA A 130 17.96 -19.85 30.64
N ALA A 131 18.11 -20.77 31.61
CA ALA A 131 18.59 -22.12 31.36
C ALA A 131 17.61 -22.93 30.49
N HIS A 132 16.31 -22.90 30.80
CA HIS A 132 15.28 -23.56 29.99
C HIS A 132 15.20 -22.96 28.59
N TRP A 133 15.20 -21.64 28.48
CA TRP A 133 15.22 -20.95 27.20
C TRP A 133 16.46 -21.34 26.39
N MET A 134 17.66 -21.34 26.99
CA MET A 134 18.90 -21.71 26.30
C MET A 134 18.87 -23.15 25.76
N ARG A 135 18.23 -24.09 26.47
CA ARG A 135 18.05 -25.48 26.01
C ARG A 135 17.18 -25.57 24.76
N TRP A 136 16.07 -24.83 24.73
CA TRP A 136 15.09 -24.87 23.63
C TRP A 136 15.31 -23.82 22.54
N GLN A 137 16.22 -22.87 22.72
CA GLN A 137 16.43 -21.76 21.78
C GLN A 137 16.90 -22.25 20.41
N ARG A 138 17.85 -23.20 20.37
CA ARG A 138 18.35 -23.79 19.12
C ARG A 138 17.24 -24.50 18.33
N PRO A 139 16.54 -25.50 18.89
CA PRO A 139 15.48 -26.17 18.15
C PRO A 139 14.35 -25.20 17.78
N ALA A 140 13.98 -24.25 18.64
CA ALA A 140 12.96 -23.25 18.30
C ALA A 140 13.37 -22.37 17.11
N VAL A 141 14.63 -21.94 17.03
CA VAL A 141 15.14 -21.17 15.88
C VAL A 141 15.17 -22.02 14.61
N ILE A 142 15.59 -23.28 14.69
CA ILE A 142 15.59 -24.20 13.54
C ILE A 142 14.16 -24.42 13.03
N VAL A 143 13.21 -24.67 13.93
CA VAL A 143 11.79 -24.81 13.58
C VAL A 143 11.26 -23.52 12.94
N ALA A 144 11.57 -22.35 13.51
CA ALA A 144 11.14 -21.08 12.94
C ALA A 144 11.76 -20.82 11.56
N MET A 145 13.02 -21.16 11.33
CA MET A 145 13.65 -21.10 10.00
C MET A 145 12.95 -22.05 9.02
N ALA A 146 12.66 -23.29 9.44
CA ALA A 146 11.93 -24.25 8.61
C ALA A 146 10.54 -23.74 8.26
N VAL A 147 9.80 -23.16 9.21
CA VAL A 147 8.49 -22.55 8.97
C VAL A 147 8.60 -21.39 7.97
N ILE A 148 9.58 -20.49 8.12
CA ILE A 148 9.79 -19.38 7.16
C ILE A 148 10.05 -19.93 5.75
N LEU A 149 10.92 -20.93 5.61
CA LEU A 149 11.25 -21.53 4.32
C LEU A 149 10.06 -22.26 3.70
N LEU A 150 9.34 -23.06 4.49
CA LEU A 150 8.16 -23.79 4.04
C LEU A 150 7.04 -22.84 3.63
N LEU A 151 6.79 -21.78 4.40
CA LEU A 151 5.81 -20.74 4.04
C LEU A 151 6.22 -20.01 2.76
N ALA A 152 7.50 -19.67 2.60
CA ALA A 152 7.99 -19.04 1.38
C ALA A 152 7.87 -19.96 0.16
N ALA A 153 8.26 -21.24 0.29
CA ALA A 153 8.12 -22.24 -0.75
C ALA A 153 6.65 -22.48 -1.12
N TYR A 154 5.78 -22.63 -0.13
CA TYR A 154 4.34 -22.74 -0.34
C TYR A 154 3.78 -21.51 -1.06
N ALA A 155 4.10 -20.30 -0.59
CA ALA A 155 3.60 -19.07 -1.17
C ALA A 155 4.14 -18.79 -2.59
N TRP A 156 5.33 -19.30 -2.93
CA TRP A 156 5.93 -19.12 -4.26
C TRP A 156 5.48 -20.18 -5.26
N PHE A 157 5.48 -21.46 -4.86
CA PHE A 157 5.31 -22.60 -5.76
C PHE A 157 3.95 -23.26 -5.70
N VAL A 158 3.21 -23.19 -4.59
CA VAL A 158 1.95 -23.94 -4.41
C VAL A 158 0.74 -23.01 -4.43
N ARG A 159 0.75 -21.99 -3.57
CA ARG A 159 -0.37 -21.05 -3.36
C ARG A 159 -0.87 -20.37 -4.65
N PRO A 160 -0.01 -19.93 -5.60
CA PRO A 160 -0.47 -19.22 -6.80
C PRO A 160 -1.32 -20.10 -7.74
N TYR A 161 -1.12 -21.42 -7.72
CA TYR A 161 -1.82 -22.37 -8.58
C TYR A 161 -3.08 -22.97 -7.94
N GLY A 162 -3.35 -22.67 -6.67
CA GLY A 162 -4.58 -23.09 -6.01
C GLY A 162 -5.80 -22.42 -6.65
N GLN A 163 -6.74 -23.22 -7.16
CA GLN A 163 -8.03 -22.74 -7.67
C GLN A 163 -9.03 -22.41 -6.55
N ALA A 164 -8.80 -22.94 -5.34
CA ALA A 164 -9.64 -22.67 -4.19
C ALA A 164 -9.53 -21.19 -3.76
N GLY A 165 -10.58 -20.40 -4.02
CA GLY A 165 -10.70 -19.04 -3.52
C GLY A 165 -10.29 -17.93 -4.47
N VAL A 166 -10.49 -18.09 -5.79
CA VAL A 166 -10.59 -16.93 -6.70
C VAL A 166 -11.77 -16.09 -6.23
N ARG A 167 -11.47 -15.08 -5.41
CA ARG A 167 -12.46 -14.13 -4.91
C ARG A 167 -12.48 -12.97 -5.85
N VAL A 168 -13.68 -12.60 -6.26
CA VAL A 168 -13.94 -11.40 -7.00
C VAL A 168 -14.47 -10.36 -6.03
N TRP A 169 -13.93 -9.16 -6.10
CA TRP A 169 -14.43 -8.02 -5.35
C TRP A 169 -15.01 -7.01 -6.34
N ASN A 170 -16.26 -6.60 -6.11
CA ASN A 170 -16.86 -5.49 -6.83
C ASN A 170 -16.11 -4.20 -6.49
N ASN A 171 -15.31 -3.73 -7.43
CA ASN A 171 -14.69 -2.43 -7.34
C ASN A 171 -15.72 -1.38 -7.74
N TRP A 172 -16.44 -0.85 -6.75
CA TRP A 172 -17.46 0.17 -6.97
C TRP A 172 -16.93 1.42 -7.68
N PHE A 173 -15.64 1.75 -7.53
CA PHE A 173 -14.98 2.85 -8.24
C PHE A 173 -14.72 2.58 -9.73
N ALA A 174 -14.73 1.34 -10.19
CA ALA A 174 -14.50 1.02 -11.60
C ALA A 174 -15.69 0.33 -12.25
N ALA A 175 -16.81 0.15 -11.52
CA ALA A 175 -17.96 -0.67 -11.93
C ALA A 175 -17.56 -2.07 -12.44
N GLU A 176 -16.39 -2.54 -12.02
CA GLU A 176 -15.77 -3.76 -12.51
C GLU A 176 -15.55 -4.75 -11.37
N GLN A 177 -15.66 -6.02 -11.73
CA GLN A 177 -15.30 -7.14 -10.88
C GLN A 177 -13.79 -7.38 -10.95
N VAL A 178 -13.09 -7.18 -9.83
CA VAL A 178 -11.63 -7.33 -9.75
C VAL A 178 -11.28 -8.61 -9.00
N THR A 179 -10.43 -9.43 -9.61
CA THR A 179 -9.89 -10.65 -8.98
C THR A 179 -8.94 -10.27 -7.84
N VAL A 180 -9.17 -10.84 -6.67
CA VAL A 180 -8.30 -10.64 -5.51
C VAL A 180 -7.03 -11.48 -5.68
N ALA A 181 -5.91 -10.82 -5.98
CA ALA A 181 -4.64 -11.48 -6.28
C ALA A 181 -3.81 -11.88 -5.04
N ASP A 182 -4.45 -12.07 -3.88
CA ASP A 182 -3.75 -12.35 -2.61
C ASP A 182 -2.84 -13.58 -2.69
N ARG A 183 -3.21 -14.57 -3.52
CA ARG A 183 -2.45 -15.81 -3.73
C ARG A 183 -1.08 -15.62 -4.38
N GLU A 184 -0.91 -14.54 -5.16
CA GLU A 184 0.29 -14.24 -5.95
C GLU A 184 1.20 -13.22 -5.25
N ASN A 185 0.85 -12.74 -4.06
CA ASN A 185 1.55 -11.63 -3.40
C ASN A 185 3.07 -11.82 -3.28
N LEU A 186 3.55 -13.04 -3.01
CA LEU A 186 5.00 -13.30 -2.94
C LEU A 186 5.65 -13.24 -4.33
N GLN A 187 4.98 -13.74 -5.38
CA GLN A 187 5.46 -13.62 -6.76
C GLN A 187 5.44 -12.16 -7.24
N ARG A 188 4.40 -11.39 -6.86
CA ARG A 188 4.29 -9.95 -7.11
C ARG A 188 5.38 -9.17 -6.39
N LEU A 189 5.78 -9.56 -5.18
CA LEU A 189 6.96 -9.00 -4.52
C LEU A 189 8.21 -9.16 -5.41
N GLY A 190 8.30 -10.28 -6.13
CA GLY A 190 9.34 -10.54 -7.12
C GLY A 190 9.33 -9.61 -8.33
N TRP A 191 8.22 -8.91 -8.62
CA TRP A 191 8.23 -7.87 -9.66
C TRP A 191 9.08 -6.66 -9.25
N TYR A 192 9.16 -6.39 -7.94
CA TYR A 192 9.95 -5.28 -7.39
C TYR A 192 11.36 -5.68 -7.01
N LEU A 193 11.53 -6.87 -6.42
CA LEU A 193 12.82 -7.32 -5.89
C LEU A 193 13.56 -8.29 -6.82
N SER A 194 12.95 -8.72 -7.92
CA SER A 194 13.33 -9.94 -8.66
C SER A 194 13.08 -11.23 -7.86
N PRO A 195 12.87 -12.39 -8.52
CA PRO A 195 12.78 -13.67 -7.83
C PRO A 195 13.98 -13.96 -6.93
N LEU A 196 15.19 -13.62 -7.41
CA LEU A 196 16.42 -13.79 -6.64
C LEU A 196 16.42 -12.91 -5.38
N GLY A 197 16.00 -11.65 -5.48
CA GLY A 197 15.92 -10.75 -4.33
C GLY A 197 14.93 -11.22 -3.26
N VAL A 198 13.80 -11.80 -3.66
CA VAL A 198 12.84 -12.39 -2.71
C VAL A 198 13.49 -13.54 -1.94
N TRP A 199 14.12 -14.48 -2.64
CA TRP A 199 14.77 -15.62 -1.98
C TRP A 199 15.99 -15.21 -1.14
N LEU A 200 16.76 -14.21 -1.57
CA LEU A 200 17.81 -13.61 -0.74
C LEU A 200 17.22 -12.99 0.53
N GLY A 201 16.07 -12.32 0.45
CA GLY A 201 15.36 -11.79 1.62
C GLY A 201 14.88 -12.88 2.58
N VAL A 202 14.33 -13.99 2.06
CA VAL A 202 13.90 -15.16 2.85
C VAL A 202 15.10 -15.80 3.54
N MET A 203 16.16 -16.13 2.79
CA MET A 203 17.38 -16.73 3.33
C MET A 203 18.08 -15.79 4.32
N GLY A 204 18.06 -14.49 4.02
CA GLY A 204 18.56 -13.44 4.89
C GLY A 204 17.79 -13.34 6.20
N SER A 205 16.47 -13.57 6.18
CA SER A 205 15.64 -13.61 7.38
C SER A 205 16.01 -14.81 8.25
N CYS A 206 16.21 -15.99 7.66
CA CYS A 206 16.71 -17.17 8.35
C CYS A 206 18.10 -16.94 8.95
N TRP A 207 19.00 -16.29 8.21
CA TRP A 207 20.33 -15.93 8.68
C TRP A 207 20.28 -14.93 9.85
N LEU A 208 19.45 -13.89 9.75
CA LEU A 208 19.23 -12.92 10.82
C LEU A 208 18.71 -13.61 12.09
N LEU A 209 17.77 -14.55 11.95
CA LEU A 209 17.21 -15.31 13.07
C LEU A 209 18.28 -16.17 13.75
N TRP A 210 19.09 -16.87 12.97
CA TRP A 210 20.25 -17.62 13.46
C TRP A 210 21.27 -16.72 14.17
N ARG A 211 21.51 -15.52 13.64
CA ARG A 211 22.48 -14.57 14.23
C ARG A 211 21.95 -13.93 15.50
N TRP A 212 20.67 -13.59 15.54
CA TRP A 212 19.97 -13.10 16.72
C TRP A 212 20.07 -14.10 17.86
N GLN A 213 19.98 -15.41 17.57
CA GLN A 213 20.17 -16.45 18.57
C GLN A 213 21.51 -16.34 19.32
N ARG A 214 22.60 -16.02 18.60
CA ARG A 214 23.97 -15.94 19.12
C ARG A 214 24.31 -14.59 19.78
N GLY A 215 23.71 -13.50 19.31
CA GLY A 215 24.08 -12.13 19.73
C GLY A 215 23.03 -11.40 20.58
N ARG A 216 21.76 -11.84 20.55
CA ARG A 216 20.60 -11.28 21.29
C ARG A 216 20.48 -9.76 21.24
N ARG A 217 20.85 -9.15 20.11
CA ARG A 217 20.75 -7.71 19.90
C ARG A 217 19.28 -7.30 19.68
N LEU A 218 18.80 -6.29 20.41
CA LEU A 218 17.40 -5.88 20.38
C LEU A 218 17.03 -5.38 18.98
N GLU A 219 17.91 -4.61 18.33
CA GLU A 219 17.64 -4.07 16.99
C GLU A 219 17.35 -5.16 15.96
N MET A 220 18.08 -6.30 16.02
CA MET A 220 17.85 -7.43 15.14
C MET A 220 16.52 -8.12 15.47
N GLY A 221 16.20 -8.27 16.75
CA GLY A 221 14.93 -8.85 17.19
C GLY A 221 13.73 -7.99 16.77
N ALA A 222 13.81 -6.67 16.94
CA ALA A 222 12.79 -5.72 16.51
C ALA A 222 12.64 -5.72 14.98
N THR A 223 13.75 -5.70 14.24
CA THR A 223 13.76 -5.80 12.76
C THR A 223 13.08 -7.08 12.29
N LEU A 224 13.43 -8.23 12.88
CA LEU A 224 12.83 -9.52 12.56
C LEU A 224 11.34 -9.55 12.90
N PHE A 225 10.96 -9.10 14.10
CA PHE A 225 9.57 -9.12 14.52
C PHE A 225 8.71 -8.23 13.61
N VAL A 226 9.08 -6.96 13.45
CA VAL A 226 8.34 -6.01 12.60
C VAL A 226 8.31 -6.47 11.15
N GLY A 227 9.47 -6.89 10.63
CA GLY A 227 9.61 -7.34 9.25
C GLY A 227 8.81 -8.60 8.94
N LEU A 228 8.93 -9.64 9.76
CA LEU A 228 8.19 -10.89 9.57
C LEU A 228 6.69 -10.70 9.83
N PHE A 229 6.31 -9.89 10.81
CA PHE A 229 4.90 -9.58 11.08
C PHE A 229 4.23 -8.93 9.87
N PHE A 230 4.80 -7.86 9.32
CA PHE A 230 4.23 -7.20 8.14
C PHE A 230 4.37 -8.03 6.87
N SER A 231 5.45 -8.81 6.73
CA SER A 231 5.58 -9.76 5.63
C SER A 231 4.47 -10.78 5.67
N LEU A 232 4.18 -11.38 6.85
CA LEU A 232 3.08 -12.31 7.01
C LEU A 232 1.74 -11.63 6.71
N LEU A 233 1.47 -10.46 7.28
CA LEU A 233 0.23 -9.73 7.09
C LEU A 233 -0.03 -9.42 5.60
N TYR A 234 0.91 -8.72 4.95
CA TYR A 234 0.71 -8.20 3.60
C TYR A 234 0.96 -9.21 2.48
N LEU A 235 1.80 -10.23 2.71
CA LEU A 235 1.97 -11.31 1.73
C LEU A 235 0.83 -12.32 1.83
N TRP A 236 0.27 -12.54 3.03
CA TRP A 236 -0.91 -13.38 3.16
C TRP A 236 -2.16 -12.68 2.61
N ARG A 237 -2.42 -11.44 3.01
CA ARG A 237 -3.61 -10.71 2.57
C ARG A 237 -3.30 -9.24 2.35
N LEU A 238 -3.20 -8.84 1.08
CA LEU A 238 -2.86 -7.48 0.71
C LEU A 238 -4.05 -6.54 0.90
N GLN A 239 -5.29 -7.03 0.89
CA GLN A 239 -6.54 -6.25 1.09
C GLN A 239 -6.52 -4.92 0.30
N ASN A 240 -6.05 -4.96 -0.93
CA ASN A 240 -5.94 -3.79 -1.79
C ASN A 240 -6.19 -4.19 -3.24
N ASN A 241 -6.38 -3.20 -4.10
CA ASN A 241 -6.42 -3.43 -5.54
C ASN A 241 -5.10 -4.07 -6.00
N PRO A 242 -5.15 -5.17 -6.80
CA PRO A 242 -3.96 -5.90 -7.24
C PRO A 242 -3.04 -5.13 -8.19
N ILE A 243 -3.46 -3.96 -8.69
CA ILE A 243 -2.61 -3.09 -9.52
C ILE A 243 -1.34 -2.69 -8.74
N LEU A 244 -0.21 -2.67 -9.47
CA LEU A 244 1.16 -2.50 -9.00
C LEU A 244 1.29 -1.31 -8.03
N ILE A 245 0.76 -0.15 -8.43
CA ILE A 245 0.89 1.08 -7.65
C ILE A 245 0.20 1.00 -6.28
N TYR A 246 -0.90 0.26 -6.17
CA TYR A 246 -1.59 0.07 -4.90
C TYR A 246 -0.88 -0.98 -4.03
N GLY A 247 -0.32 -2.03 -4.63
CA GLY A 247 0.53 -2.98 -3.91
C GLY A 247 1.80 -2.35 -3.34
N LEU A 248 2.44 -1.46 -4.11
CA LEU A 248 3.62 -0.68 -3.68
C LEU A 248 3.39 0.05 -2.36
N ARG A 249 2.20 0.65 -2.17
CA ARG A 249 1.85 1.39 -0.93
C ARG A 249 1.96 0.53 0.33
N ARG A 250 1.86 -0.80 0.23
CA ARG A 250 2.00 -1.73 1.38
C ARG A 250 3.39 -2.39 1.43
N TYR A 251 3.94 -2.78 0.28
CA TYR A 251 5.27 -3.43 0.25
C TYR A 251 6.41 -2.46 0.56
N VAL A 252 6.43 -1.27 -0.06
CA VAL A 252 7.56 -0.32 0.06
C VAL A 252 7.79 0.13 1.50
N PRO A 253 6.77 0.37 2.33
CA PRO A 253 7.04 0.86 3.70
C PRO A 253 7.51 -0.23 4.66
N ALA A 254 7.21 -1.51 4.40
CA ALA A 254 7.46 -2.60 5.34
C ALA A 254 8.17 -3.80 4.70
N VAL A 255 7.47 -4.60 3.87
CA VAL A 255 7.96 -5.91 3.39
C VAL A 255 9.24 -5.78 2.55
N MET A 256 9.28 -4.80 1.64
CA MET A 256 10.37 -4.64 0.69
C MET A 256 11.67 -4.19 1.37
N PRO A 257 11.70 -3.13 2.20
CA PRO A 257 12.91 -2.78 2.93
C PRO A 257 13.37 -3.90 3.87
N PHE A 258 12.46 -4.63 4.51
CA PHE A 258 12.83 -5.79 5.32
C PHE A 258 13.58 -6.84 4.50
N ALA A 259 13.01 -7.25 3.36
CA ALA A 259 13.63 -8.23 2.48
C ALA A 259 14.98 -7.75 1.93
N ILE A 260 15.08 -6.45 1.59
CA ILE A 260 16.34 -5.83 1.15
C ILE A 260 17.39 -5.88 2.26
N LEU A 261 17.04 -5.44 3.48
CA LEU A 261 17.95 -5.43 4.63
C LEU A 261 18.40 -6.84 4.99
N ALA A 262 17.49 -7.81 5.00
CA ALA A 262 17.78 -9.21 5.28
C ALA A 262 18.71 -9.81 4.21
N GLY A 263 18.39 -9.61 2.93
CA GLY A 263 19.21 -10.08 1.80
C GLY A 263 20.60 -9.42 1.79
N ALA A 264 20.66 -8.10 1.96
CA ALA A 264 21.92 -7.36 2.05
C ALA A 264 22.78 -7.82 3.24
N GLY A 265 22.16 -8.09 4.40
CA GLY A 265 22.86 -8.62 5.56
C GLY A 265 23.50 -10.00 5.30
N LEU A 266 22.77 -10.89 4.63
CA LEU A 266 23.30 -12.19 4.20
C LEU A 266 24.45 -12.04 3.19
N LEU A 267 24.27 -11.19 2.18
CA LEU A 267 25.28 -10.95 1.15
C LEU A 267 26.53 -10.29 1.71
N ALA A 268 26.41 -9.37 2.68
CA ALA A 268 27.55 -8.75 3.35
C ALA A 268 28.33 -9.75 4.23
N TRP A 269 27.64 -10.76 4.77
CA TRP A 269 28.24 -11.79 5.58
C TRP A 269 29.05 -12.82 4.77
N LEU A 270 28.71 -13.07 3.51
CA LEU A 270 29.41 -14.04 2.65
C LEU A 270 30.89 -13.66 2.39
N PRO A 271 31.23 -12.42 1.94
CA PRO A 271 32.60 -11.93 1.81
C PRO A 271 33.40 -11.86 3.10
N ALA A 272 32.72 -11.75 4.25
CA ALA A 272 33.40 -11.71 5.55
C ALA A 272 34.00 -13.07 5.94
N ARG A 273 33.69 -14.15 5.21
CA ARG A 273 34.36 -15.43 5.35
C ARG A 273 35.73 -15.41 4.67
N ARG A 274 36.73 -16.03 5.30
CA ARG A 274 38.11 -16.13 4.75
C ARG A 274 38.21 -16.91 3.42
N GLN A 275 37.14 -17.58 2.99
CA GLN A 275 37.13 -18.43 1.82
C GLN A 275 36.88 -17.62 0.54
N LYS A 276 37.81 -17.68 -0.43
CA LYS A 276 37.73 -16.91 -1.69
C LYS A 276 36.42 -17.16 -2.47
N TRP A 277 35.94 -18.41 -2.50
CA TRP A 277 34.71 -18.77 -3.20
C TRP A 277 33.46 -18.11 -2.61
N ALA A 278 33.40 -17.90 -1.29
CA ALA A 278 32.27 -17.25 -0.63
C ALA A 278 32.20 -15.75 -1.00
N ARG A 279 33.36 -15.12 -1.15
CA ARG A 279 33.47 -13.73 -1.61
C ARG A 279 33.03 -13.59 -3.07
N VAL A 280 33.55 -14.44 -3.96
CA VAL A 280 33.18 -14.44 -5.38
C VAL A 280 31.69 -14.72 -5.55
N GLY A 281 31.15 -15.73 -4.85
CA GLY A 281 29.73 -16.05 -4.86
C GLY A 281 28.85 -14.91 -4.35
N GLY A 282 29.27 -14.23 -3.28
CA GLY A 282 28.56 -13.05 -2.76
C GLY A 282 28.50 -11.91 -3.77
N ILE A 283 29.62 -11.59 -4.43
CA ILE A 283 29.69 -10.56 -5.48
C ILE A 283 28.82 -10.97 -6.67
N ALA A 284 28.91 -12.22 -7.13
CA ALA A 284 28.10 -12.72 -8.24
C ALA A 284 26.60 -12.62 -7.94
N LEU A 285 26.17 -12.97 -6.73
CA LEU A 285 24.76 -12.83 -6.32
C LEU A 285 24.29 -11.37 -6.28
N VAL A 286 25.13 -10.44 -5.83
CA VAL A 286 24.83 -9.00 -5.89
C VAL A 286 24.63 -8.55 -7.33
N LEU A 287 25.57 -8.90 -8.22
CA LEU A 287 25.50 -8.53 -9.64
C LEU A 287 24.28 -9.14 -10.32
N LEU A 288 23.97 -10.41 -10.07
CA LEU A 288 22.78 -11.08 -10.59
C LEU A 288 21.49 -10.43 -10.06
N TRP A 289 21.46 -10.04 -8.79
CA TRP A 289 20.30 -9.39 -8.21
C TRP A 289 20.08 -8.01 -8.83
N LEU A 290 21.11 -7.15 -8.86
CA LEU A 290 21.05 -5.82 -9.45
C LEU A 290 20.77 -5.89 -10.96
N GLY A 291 21.39 -6.82 -11.67
CA GLY A 291 21.12 -7.08 -13.10
C GLY A 291 19.67 -7.50 -13.34
N GLY A 292 19.12 -8.37 -12.48
CA GLY A 292 17.71 -8.75 -12.53
C GLY A 292 16.75 -7.58 -12.28
N LEU A 293 17.11 -6.67 -11.37
CA LEU A 293 16.34 -5.43 -11.15
C LEU A 293 16.38 -4.51 -12.37
N ALA A 294 17.57 -4.24 -12.90
CA ALA A 294 17.75 -3.41 -14.10
C ALA A 294 17.01 -4.00 -15.31
N TRP A 295 17.12 -5.31 -15.52
CA TRP A 295 16.42 -6.02 -16.58
C TRP A 295 14.90 -5.92 -16.43
N GLY A 296 14.39 -6.12 -15.21
CA GLY A 296 12.97 -5.99 -14.94
C GLY A 296 12.45 -4.56 -15.12
N ALA A 297 13.27 -3.56 -14.78
CA ALA A 297 12.90 -2.14 -14.83
C ALA A 297 13.01 -1.53 -16.24
N ARG A 298 13.64 -2.22 -17.21
CA ARG A 298 13.95 -1.64 -18.54
C ARG A 298 12.76 -1.03 -19.27
N GLY A 299 11.57 -1.61 -19.14
CA GLY A 299 10.34 -1.11 -19.76
C GLY A 299 9.63 -0.02 -18.96
N LEU A 300 9.97 0.15 -17.68
CA LEU A 300 9.34 1.12 -16.78
C LEU A 300 10.12 2.44 -16.73
N VAL A 301 11.46 2.39 -16.79
CA VAL A 301 12.31 3.57 -16.57
C VAL A 301 12.22 4.60 -17.69
N ARG A 302 11.97 4.16 -18.93
CA ARG A 302 11.90 5.06 -20.09
C ARG A 302 10.48 5.44 -20.50
N GLN A 303 9.48 4.83 -19.87
CA GLN A 303 8.10 4.99 -20.28
C GLN A 303 7.49 6.22 -19.64
N VAL A 304 6.86 7.06 -20.46
CA VAL A 304 6.03 8.19 -20.04
C VAL A 304 4.61 7.86 -20.49
N ASP A 305 3.75 7.55 -19.53
CA ASP A 305 2.34 7.26 -19.84
C ASP A 305 1.64 8.51 -20.35
N ALA A 306 0.74 8.30 -21.31
CA ALA A 306 -0.03 9.35 -21.97
C ALA A 306 0.82 10.43 -22.67
N ARG A 307 2.02 10.08 -23.16
CA ARG A 307 2.89 11.04 -23.87
C ARG A 307 2.17 11.66 -25.07
N GLY A 308 2.20 13.00 -25.13
CA GLY A 308 1.58 13.77 -26.22
C GLY A 308 0.07 13.98 -26.06
N LEU A 309 -0.56 13.43 -25.02
CA LEU A 309 -2.00 13.63 -24.80
C LEU A 309 -2.34 15.09 -24.47
N VAL A 310 -1.48 15.78 -23.71
CA VAL A 310 -1.68 17.20 -23.38
C VAL A 310 -1.78 18.05 -24.65
N ALA A 311 -0.86 17.89 -25.60
CA ALA A 311 -0.89 18.64 -26.86
C ALA A 311 -2.14 18.34 -27.71
N GLN A 312 -2.63 17.10 -27.66
CA GLN A 312 -3.88 16.74 -28.35
C GLN A 312 -5.09 17.36 -27.65
N LEU A 313 -5.08 17.45 -26.32
CA LEU A 313 -6.11 18.14 -25.56
C LEU A 313 -6.08 19.64 -25.80
N ASP A 314 -4.89 20.25 -25.89
CA ASP A 314 -4.72 21.66 -26.24
C ASP A 314 -5.34 21.94 -27.62
N ALA A 315 -5.09 21.06 -28.61
CA ALA A 315 -5.68 21.18 -29.94
C ALA A 315 -7.21 21.06 -29.89
N ALA A 316 -7.73 20.03 -29.21
CA ALA A 316 -9.17 19.84 -29.01
C ALA A 316 -9.84 21.04 -28.32
N ALA A 317 -9.19 21.62 -27.31
CA ALA A 317 -9.72 22.78 -26.59
C ALA A 317 -9.75 24.05 -27.44
N ASN A 318 -8.81 24.19 -28.38
CA ASN A 318 -8.75 25.33 -29.30
C ASN A 318 -9.82 25.27 -30.40
N GLU A 319 -10.35 24.09 -30.71
CA GLU A 319 -11.49 23.93 -31.63
C GLU A 319 -12.82 24.32 -30.97
N LEU A 320 -12.87 24.36 -29.63
CA LEU A 320 -14.07 24.72 -28.87
C LEU A 320 -14.16 26.23 -28.61
N PRO A 321 -15.36 26.83 -28.69
CA PRO A 321 -15.60 28.21 -28.32
C PRO A 321 -15.09 28.53 -26.91
N ALA A 322 -14.65 29.78 -26.70
CA ALA A 322 -14.11 30.21 -25.41
C ALA A 322 -15.11 30.05 -24.25
N ALA A 323 -16.39 30.35 -24.52
CA ALA A 323 -17.49 30.13 -23.60
C ALA A 323 -18.20 28.82 -23.98
N SER A 324 -17.68 27.68 -23.51
CA SER A 324 -18.34 26.39 -23.72
C SER A 324 -18.56 25.61 -22.43
N VAL A 325 -19.66 24.86 -22.39
CA VAL A 325 -19.98 23.86 -21.35
C VAL A 325 -20.02 22.49 -22.02
N LEU A 326 -19.26 21.53 -21.51
CA LEU A 326 -19.23 20.16 -21.98
C LEU A 326 -19.90 19.25 -20.95
N LEU A 327 -20.88 18.48 -21.39
CA LEU A 327 -21.59 17.47 -20.61
C LEU A 327 -21.16 16.09 -21.10
N PHE A 328 -20.29 15.42 -20.34
CA PHE A 328 -19.83 14.08 -20.66
C PHE A 328 -20.86 13.04 -20.20
N ASN A 329 -21.51 12.39 -21.15
CA ASN A 329 -22.30 11.18 -20.88
C ASN A 329 -21.35 9.99 -20.73
N ASP A 330 -20.86 9.80 -19.51
CA ASP A 330 -19.84 8.81 -19.22
C ASP A 330 -20.23 7.96 -18.03
N PRO A 331 -20.83 6.77 -18.26
CA PRO A 331 -21.28 5.91 -17.19
C PRO A 331 -20.13 5.24 -16.42
N ALA A 332 -18.88 5.39 -16.86
CA ALA A 332 -17.74 4.88 -16.11
C ALA A 332 -17.57 5.69 -14.82
N PRO A 333 -17.33 5.05 -13.66
CA PRO A 333 -17.17 5.82 -12.42
C PRO A 333 -15.82 6.56 -12.33
N VAL A 334 -14.86 6.21 -13.19
CA VAL A 334 -13.69 7.03 -13.52
C VAL A 334 -13.52 6.98 -15.03
N GLY A 335 -14.06 7.98 -15.69
CA GLY A 335 -14.23 8.03 -17.13
C GLY A 335 -13.36 9.05 -17.85
N LEU A 336 -13.61 9.19 -19.14
CA LEU A 336 -13.12 10.28 -19.98
C LEU A 336 -13.53 11.65 -19.46
N GLY A 337 -14.77 11.78 -18.96
CA GLY A 337 -15.23 13.04 -18.35
C GLY A 337 -14.35 13.47 -17.17
N ASP A 338 -13.93 12.55 -16.32
CA ASP A 338 -13.08 12.86 -15.16
C ASP A 338 -11.63 13.11 -15.57
N PHE A 339 -11.15 12.36 -16.56
CA PHE A 339 -9.78 12.44 -17.03
C PHE A 339 -9.50 13.69 -17.88
N MET A 340 -10.49 14.11 -18.68
CA MET A 340 -10.36 15.22 -19.64
C MET A 340 -11.09 16.48 -19.19
N GLY A 341 -12.19 16.35 -18.45
CA GLY A 341 -12.96 17.50 -17.97
C GLY A 341 -12.16 18.40 -17.05
N MET A 342 -11.35 17.83 -16.16
CA MET A 342 -10.48 18.60 -15.26
C MET A 342 -9.49 19.51 -16.02
N PRO A 343 -8.63 19.01 -16.93
CA PRO A 343 -7.74 19.90 -17.68
C PRO A 343 -8.50 20.85 -18.60
N LEU A 344 -9.61 20.45 -19.23
CA LEU A 344 -10.46 21.37 -20.01
C LEU A 344 -10.97 22.54 -19.16
N GLN A 345 -11.44 22.27 -17.94
CA GLN A 345 -11.94 23.29 -17.02
C GLN A 345 -10.84 24.17 -16.44
N PHE A 346 -9.78 23.59 -15.91
CA PHE A 346 -8.79 24.34 -15.13
C PHE A 346 -7.64 24.90 -15.96
N LEU A 347 -7.33 24.32 -17.12
CA LEU A 347 -6.27 24.81 -18.01
C LEU A 347 -6.84 25.61 -19.17
N HIS A 348 -7.96 25.18 -19.75
CA HIS A 348 -8.56 25.81 -20.94
C HIS A 348 -9.82 26.63 -20.65
N GLN A 349 -10.27 26.68 -19.38
CA GLN A 349 -11.49 27.40 -18.98
C GLN A 349 -12.74 26.98 -19.78
N ARG A 350 -12.82 25.70 -20.15
CA ARG A 350 -14.02 25.08 -20.74
C ARG A 350 -14.75 24.32 -19.62
N TYR A 351 -15.92 24.77 -19.22
CA TYR A 351 -16.64 24.11 -18.13
C TYR A 351 -16.96 22.67 -18.55
N ALA A 352 -16.65 21.70 -17.69
CA ALA A 352 -16.84 20.28 -18.01
C ALA A 352 -17.51 19.58 -16.82
N PHE A 353 -18.59 18.86 -17.11
CA PHE A 353 -19.34 18.09 -16.11
C PHE A 353 -19.49 16.64 -16.57
N THR A 354 -19.25 15.70 -15.67
CA THR A 354 -19.43 14.27 -15.94
C THR A 354 -20.79 13.78 -15.42
N LEU A 355 -21.58 13.18 -16.30
CA LEU A 355 -22.85 12.54 -15.98
C LEU A 355 -22.63 11.02 -15.86
N HIS A 356 -22.39 10.54 -14.64
CA HIS A 356 -22.10 9.11 -14.39
C HIS A 356 -23.30 8.17 -14.48
N ASP A 357 -24.52 8.69 -14.38
CA ASP A 357 -25.72 7.87 -14.40
C ASP A 357 -26.89 8.66 -14.98
N VAL A 358 -26.91 8.71 -16.31
CA VAL A 358 -27.96 9.36 -17.09
C VAL A 358 -29.33 8.73 -16.84
N ALA A 359 -29.39 7.45 -16.44
CA ALA A 359 -30.66 6.82 -16.08
C ALA A 359 -31.29 7.43 -14.82
N GLN A 360 -30.51 8.07 -13.93
CA GLN A 360 -31.10 8.82 -12.82
C GLN A 360 -31.84 10.08 -13.28
N LEU A 361 -31.47 10.65 -14.43
CA LEU A 361 -32.14 11.84 -14.96
C LEU A 361 -33.60 11.56 -15.29
N ALA A 362 -33.94 10.32 -15.64
CA ALA A 362 -35.32 9.89 -15.87
C ALA A 362 -36.17 9.82 -14.58
N ARG A 363 -35.56 9.94 -13.38
CA ARG A 363 -36.26 9.90 -12.10
C ARG A 363 -36.55 11.31 -11.59
N GLY A 364 -37.82 11.66 -11.48
CA GLY A 364 -38.27 12.91 -10.89
C GLY A 364 -38.08 14.12 -11.81
N ASP A 365 -37.69 15.26 -11.25
CA ASP A 365 -37.55 16.55 -11.95
C ASP A 365 -36.11 16.82 -12.45
N LEU A 366 -35.19 15.86 -12.31
CA LEU A 366 -33.78 16.04 -12.65
C LEU A 366 -33.54 16.33 -14.14
N ALA A 367 -34.23 15.64 -15.05
CA ALA A 367 -34.16 15.95 -16.48
C ALA A 367 -34.58 17.39 -16.77
N ALA A 368 -35.70 17.85 -16.19
CA ALA A 368 -36.19 19.21 -16.36
C ALA A 368 -35.21 20.25 -15.78
N ARG A 369 -34.57 19.95 -14.64
CA ARG A 369 -33.54 20.80 -14.04
C ARG A 369 -32.29 20.89 -14.92
N LEU A 370 -31.85 19.77 -15.51
CA LEU A 370 -30.71 19.76 -16.42
C LEU A 370 -31.02 20.57 -17.69
N GLN A 371 -32.19 20.37 -18.31
CA GLN A 371 -32.62 21.20 -19.44
C GLN A 371 -32.76 22.68 -19.06
N GLY A 372 -33.21 22.99 -17.84
CA GLY A 372 -33.23 24.35 -17.31
C GLY A 372 -31.82 24.94 -17.19
N ALA A 373 -30.85 24.18 -16.70
CA ALA A 373 -29.46 24.60 -16.61
C ALA A 373 -28.83 24.82 -17.99
N ILE A 374 -29.09 23.92 -18.95
CA ILE A 374 -28.64 24.04 -20.34
C ILE A 374 -29.14 25.36 -20.96
N ARG A 375 -30.44 25.63 -20.86
CA ARG A 375 -31.02 26.89 -21.36
C ARG A 375 -30.48 28.12 -20.63
N GLY A 376 -30.22 28.00 -19.33
CA GLY A 376 -29.57 29.06 -18.55
C GLY A 376 -28.17 29.39 -19.08
N TRP A 377 -27.34 28.37 -19.32
CA TRP A 377 -26.01 28.55 -19.89
C TRP A 377 -26.05 29.11 -21.32
N GLN A 378 -26.94 28.61 -22.17
CA GLN A 378 -27.13 29.15 -23.53
C GLN A 378 -27.56 30.63 -23.49
N ALA A 379 -28.47 31.00 -22.59
CA ALA A 379 -28.90 32.39 -22.39
C ALA A 379 -27.76 33.31 -21.89
N GLU A 380 -26.80 32.77 -21.15
CA GLU A 380 -25.56 33.45 -20.74
C GLU A 380 -24.50 33.52 -21.87
N GLY A 381 -24.77 32.93 -23.03
CA GLY A 381 -23.90 32.94 -24.20
C GLY A 381 -22.90 31.77 -24.27
N TYR A 382 -23.10 30.73 -23.47
CA TYR A 382 -22.27 29.51 -23.57
C TYR A 382 -22.78 28.58 -24.67
N ALA A 383 -21.86 28.07 -25.48
CA ALA A 383 -22.12 26.91 -26.34
C ALA A 383 -22.13 25.63 -25.48
N VAL A 384 -23.22 24.86 -25.53
CA VAL A 384 -23.36 23.64 -24.71
C VAL A 384 -23.19 22.41 -25.60
N TYR A 385 -22.18 21.60 -25.27
CA TYR A 385 -21.85 20.37 -25.97
C TYR A 385 -22.19 19.15 -25.12
N TRP A 386 -22.79 18.16 -25.76
CA TRP A 386 -22.96 16.81 -25.23
C TRP A 386 -21.86 15.91 -25.79
N VAL A 387 -21.15 15.21 -24.92
CA VAL A 387 -20.02 14.36 -25.30
C VAL A 387 -20.36 12.90 -25.01
N GLY A 388 -20.37 12.06 -26.05
CA GLY A 388 -20.73 10.64 -25.96
C GLY A 388 -22.06 10.31 -26.63
N ASP A 389 -22.73 9.25 -26.18
CA ASP A 389 -23.99 8.77 -26.79
C ASP A 389 -25.13 9.81 -26.63
N PRO A 390 -25.74 10.30 -27.74
CA PRO A 390 -26.80 11.30 -27.71
C PRO A 390 -28.20 10.72 -27.46
N ALA A 391 -28.35 9.40 -27.22
CA ALA A 391 -29.66 8.76 -27.05
C ALA A 391 -30.58 9.50 -26.06
N TRP A 392 -30.03 9.98 -24.94
CA TRP A 392 -30.79 10.74 -23.95
C TRP A 392 -31.33 12.06 -24.50
N LEU A 393 -30.56 12.80 -25.32
CA LEU A 393 -31.03 14.04 -25.94
C LEU A 393 -32.23 13.78 -26.85
N THR A 394 -32.14 12.73 -27.67
CA THR A 394 -33.22 12.30 -28.58
C THR A 394 -34.48 11.92 -27.80
N GLU A 395 -34.34 11.12 -26.73
CA GLU A 395 -35.47 10.72 -25.87
C GLU A 395 -36.16 11.91 -25.21
N GLN A 396 -35.40 12.95 -24.88
CA GLN A 396 -35.91 14.17 -24.27
C GLN A 396 -36.40 15.22 -25.29
N GLY A 397 -36.33 14.93 -26.59
CA GLY A 397 -36.72 15.86 -27.64
C GLY A 397 -35.86 17.13 -27.69
N VAL A 398 -34.62 17.05 -27.21
CA VAL A 398 -33.65 18.15 -27.28
C VAL A 398 -33.03 18.15 -28.67
N SER A 399 -33.10 19.28 -29.37
CA SER A 399 -32.45 19.44 -30.68
C SER A 399 -30.92 19.55 -30.51
N PHE A 400 -30.18 18.85 -31.37
CA PHE A 400 -28.73 18.89 -31.38
C PHE A 400 -28.20 18.63 -32.79
N SER A 401 -26.99 19.11 -33.05
CA SER A 401 -26.28 18.86 -34.30
C SER A 401 -24.88 18.26 -34.04
N PRO A 402 -24.36 17.38 -34.91
CA PRO A 402 -22.99 16.91 -34.79
C PRO A 402 -22.01 18.08 -34.94
N ALA A 403 -21.12 18.25 -33.96
CA ALA A 403 -20.17 19.37 -33.94
C ALA A 403 -18.75 18.92 -34.31
N ALA A 404 -18.23 17.89 -33.65
CA ALA A 404 -16.87 17.40 -33.87
C ALA A 404 -16.69 15.95 -33.43
N ASP A 405 -15.78 15.24 -34.10
CA ASP A 405 -15.25 13.95 -33.67
C ASP A 405 -13.78 14.10 -33.30
N ILE A 406 -13.49 14.05 -32.00
CA ILE A 406 -12.14 14.24 -31.46
C ILE A 406 -11.59 12.87 -31.08
N THR A 407 -10.49 12.46 -31.73
CA THR A 407 -9.81 11.21 -31.43
C THR A 407 -8.51 11.49 -30.70
N LEU A 408 -8.41 11.00 -29.47
CA LEU A 408 -7.22 11.15 -28.63
C LEU A 408 -6.50 9.81 -28.54
N ARG A 409 -5.20 9.81 -28.83
CA ARG A 409 -4.37 8.60 -28.84
C ARG A 409 -3.18 8.76 -27.93
N ALA A 410 -2.97 7.78 -27.06
CA ALA A 410 -1.77 7.77 -26.25
C ALA A 410 -1.29 6.36 -25.91
N GLY A 411 0.03 6.21 -25.78
CA GLY A 411 0.65 5.01 -25.25
C GLY A 411 0.51 4.97 -23.73
N THR A 412 -0.02 3.88 -23.20
CA THR A 412 -0.07 3.61 -21.76
C THR A 412 0.61 2.29 -21.46
N LEU A 413 1.30 2.22 -20.33
CA LEU A 413 1.82 0.96 -19.86
C LEU A 413 0.66 -0.01 -19.63
N GLU A 414 0.86 -1.25 -20.09
CA GLU A 414 -0.06 -2.35 -19.86
C GLU A 414 -0.49 -2.46 -18.38
N GLY A 415 -1.77 -2.76 -18.17
CA GLY A 415 -2.32 -2.92 -16.83
C GLY A 415 -1.62 -4.05 -16.07
N SER A 416 -1.23 -3.80 -14.82
CA SER A 416 -0.48 -4.77 -14.02
C SER A 416 -1.37 -5.73 -13.23
N ARG A 417 -2.58 -6.04 -13.72
CA ARG A 417 -3.57 -6.82 -12.96
C ARG A 417 -3.13 -8.26 -12.84
N ASP A 418 -2.80 -8.91 -13.95
CA ASP A 418 -2.53 -10.36 -13.98
C ASP A 418 -1.04 -10.68 -14.03
N HIS A 419 -0.24 -9.80 -14.62
CA HIS A 419 1.20 -9.96 -14.69
C HIS A 419 1.92 -8.62 -14.60
N ARG A 420 3.25 -8.71 -14.46
CA ARG A 420 4.12 -7.54 -14.58
C ARG A 420 3.91 -6.93 -15.97
N PRO A 421 3.69 -5.61 -16.08
CA PRO A 421 3.58 -4.96 -17.38
C PRO A 421 4.81 -5.21 -18.25
N ARG A 422 4.59 -5.58 -19.51
CA ARG A 422 5.67 -5.85 -20.48
C ARG A 422 5.57 -5.02 -21.73
N GLN A 423 4.40 -4.44 -22.00
CA GLN A 423 4.10 -3.76 -23.25
C GLN A 423 3.53 -2.37 -23.01
N ILE A 424 3.68 -1.52 -24.02
CA ILE A 424 2.98 -0.24 -24.11
C ILE A 424 1.79 -0.48 -25.01
N LEU A 425 0.59 -0.27 -24.49
CA LEU A 425 -0.65 -0.40 -25.23
C LEU A 425 -1.06 0.97 -25.76
N ALA A 426 -1.34 1.03 -27.06
CA ALA A 426 -2.01 2.18 -27.63
C ALA A 426 -3.44 2.22 -27.09
N ARG A 427 -3.81 3.32 -26.46
CA ARG A 427 -5.19 3.64 -26.12
C ARG A 427 -5.68 4.72 -27.03
N GLU A 428 -6.89 4.53 -27.50
CA GLU A 428 -7.61 5.47 -28.34
C GLU A 428 -8.94 5.77 -27.67
N TRP A 429 -9.24 7.06 -27.58
CA TRP A 429 -10.47 7.58 -27.02
C TRP A 429 -11.11 8.43 -28.10
N ALA A 430 -12.26 7.98 -28.60
CA ALA A 430 -13.09 8.74 -29.52
C ALA A 430 -14.14 9.50 -28.71
N LEU A 431 -14.17 10.82 -28.90
CA LEU A 431 -15.15 11.74 -28.35
C LEU A 431 -16.00 12.27 -29.49
N THR A 432 -17.27 11.94 -29.51
CA THR A 432 -18.23 12.57 -30.42
C THR A 432 -18.94 13.67 -29.67
N LEU A 433 -18.86 14.88 -30.20
CA LEU A 433 -19.45 16.09 -29.64
C LEU A 433 -20.68 16.48 -30.44
N TYR A 434 -21.78 16.70 -29.73
CA TYR A 434 -23.01 17.24 -30.28
C TYR A 434 -23.27 18.62 -29.67
N GLU A 435 -23.46 19.64 -30.49
CA GLU A 435 -23.87 20.95 -30.02
C GLU A 435 -25.37 20.95 -29.78
N ILE A 436 -25.79 21.34 -28.57
CA ILE A 436 -27.20 21.44 -28.21
C ILE A 436 -27.74 22.77 -28.75
N GLU A 437 -28.81 22.70 -29.54
CA GLU A 437 -29.43 23.89 -30.12
C GLU A 437 -30.25 24.68 -29.07
N PRO A 438 -30.38 26.02 -29.21
CA PRO A 438 -31.10 26.88 -28.26
C PRO A 438 -32.61 26.63 -28.16
#